data_AF-X1PXN0-F1
#
_entry.id   AF-X1PXN0-F1
#
_cell.length_a   1.000
_cell.length_b   1.000
_cell.length_c   1.000
_cell.angle_alpha   90.00
_cell.angle_beta   90.00
_cell.angle_gamma   90.00
#
_symmetry.space_group_name_H-M   'P 1'
#
loop_
_entity.id
_entity.type
_entity.pdbx_description
1 polymer ?
#
loop_
_entity_poly.entity_id
_entity_poly.type
_entity_poly.pdbx_seq_one_letter_code
_entity_poly.pdbx_strand_id
1 'polypeptide(L)'
;MKENLLNNANTDCSFKELCETLLFYFDETIGHVPLLICPENALDDDSGKMHLIRYHPIWFLELKDKTTINRIDLEYCNNMYFAKKFIVESKRVKRRAGSFQKMDEIVVLILVLPTDLDVFGGELINLLTKKIIDEFENTLYHVIESEIAKLEIIK
;
A
#
# COMPACT_ATOMS: atom_id res chain seq x y z
N MET A 1 43.26 -18.73 -16.64
CA MET A 1 41.84 -19.06 -16.91
C MET A 1 41.01 -18.22 -15.93
N LYS A 2 40.89 -16.91 -16.22
CA LYS A 2 39.63 -16.20 -16.52
C LYS A 2 38.52 -16.56 -15.51
N GLU A 3 38.45 -15.85 -14.39
CA GLU A 3 37.76 -14.56 -14.16
C GLU A 3 36.24 -14.72 -13.93
N ASN A 4 35.84 -14.31 -12.71
CA ASN A 4 34.63 -13.54 -12.38
C ASN A 4 33.24 -14.19 -12.59
N LEU A 5 32.75 -14.82 -11.52
CA LEU A 5 31.33 -15.09 -11.26
C LEU A 5 30.75 -14.13 -10.20
N LEU A 6 31.13 -12.86 -10.28
CA LEU A 6 30.53 -11.76 -9.53
C LEU A 6 30.31 -10.63 -10.53
N ASN A 7 29.14 -10.62 -11.16
CA ASN A 7 28.66 -9.46 -11.89
C ASN A 7 27.16 -9.30 -11.68
N ASN A 8 26.86 -8.44 -10.70
CA ASN A 8 25.88 -7.36 -10.78
C ASN A 8 24.48 -7.71 -11.28
N ALA A 9 23.61 -7.98 -10.31
CA ALA A 9 22.22 -7.52 -10.36
C ALA A 9 22.03 -6.30 -9.43
N ASN A 10 22.95 -5.34 -9.47
CA ASN A 10 22.64 -3.96 -9.07
C ASN A 10 22.03 -3.27 -10.29
N THR A 11 20.80 -3.64 -10.63
CA THR A 11 19.93 -2.74 -11.38
C THR A 11 19.45 -1.70 -10.40
N ASP A 12 20.22 -0.61 -10.24
CA ASP A 12 19.67 0.61 -9.68
C ASP A 12 18.43 0.96 -10.49
N CYS A 13 17.26 0.84 -9.85
CA CYS A 13 16.00 1.20 -10.48
C CYS A 13 16.03 2.72 -10.71
N SER A 14 16.30 3.14 -11.95
CA SER A 14 16.40 4.55 -12.35
C SER A 14 15.11 5.34 -12.13
N PHE A 15 14.03 4.68 -11.72
CA PHE A 15 12.72 5.25 -11.43
C PHE A 15 12.51 5.54 -9.94
N LYS A 16 13.46 5.23 -9.05
CA LYS A 16 13.33 5.53 -7.60
C LYS A 16 13.10 7.01 -7.31
N GLU A 17 13.59 7.90 -8.19
CA GLU A 17 13.39 9.35 -8.10
C GLU A 17 12.10 9.82 -8.80
N LEU A 18 11.45 8.96 -9.58
CA LEU A 18 10.31 9.30 -10.42
C LEU A 18 8.96 8.89 -9.81
N CYS A 19 8.95 7.83 -9.00
CA CYS A 19 7.73 7.40 -8.32
C CYS A 19 8.01 6.71 -6.97
N GLU A 20 7.13 6.98 -6.00
CA GLU A 20 7.06 6.24 -4.75
C GLU A 20 5.77 5.40 -4.76
N THR A 21 5.84 4.16 -4.29
CA THR A 21 4.69 3.26 -4.16
C THR A 21 4.61 2.74 -2.74
N LEU A 22 3.44 2.92 -2.13
CA LEU A 22 3.17 2.53 -0.76
C LEU A 22 1.93 1.65 -0.75
N LEU A 23 2.04 0.46 -0.16
CA LEU A 23 0.96 -0.50 -0.02
C LEU A 23 0.69 -0.72 1.46
N PHE A 24 -0.57 -0.60 1.86
CA PHE A 24 -1.02 -0.78 3.23
C PHE A 24 -2.21 -1.71 3.29
N TYR A 25 -2.37 -2.44 4.38
CA TYR A 25 -3.68 -2.97 4.77
C TYR A 25 -4.25 -2.16 5.93
N PHE A 26 -5.57 -2.12 6.04
CA PHE A 26 -6.24 -1.45 7.15
C PHE A 26 -6.57 -2.43 8.28
N ASP A 27 -5.94 -2.27 9.43
CA ASP A 27 -6.37 -2.90 10.67
C ASP A 27 -7.21 -1.93 11.50
N GLU A 28 -8.27 -2.46 12.10
CA GLU A 28 -9.25 -1.67 12.83
C GLU A 28 -8.76 -1.11 14.16
N THR A 29 -7.71 -1.71 14.73
CA THR A 29 -7.17 -1.32 16.05
C THR A 29 -6.02 -0.35 15.94
N ILE A 30 -5.19 -0.51 14.90
CA ILE A 30 -3.95 0.25 14.74
C ILE A 30 -3.91 1.11 13.47
N GLY A 31 -4.90 0.99 12.57
CA GLY A 31 -5.00 1.78 11.35
C GLY A 31 -4.24 1.17 10.17
N HIS A 32 -3.64 2.02 9.33
CA HIS A 32 -2.90 1.59 8.15
C HIS A 32 -1.57 0.93 8.53
N VAL A 33 -1.40 -0.32 8.16
CA VAL A 33 -0.20 -1.11 8.40
C VAL A 33 0.54 -1.33 7.07
N PRO A 34 1.82 -0.95 6.97
CA PRO A 34 2.57 -1.06 5.73
C PRO A 34 2.82 -2.53 5.35
N LEU A 35 2.56 -2.85 4.08
CA LEU A 35 2.90 -4.12 3.44
C LEU A 35 4.12 -3.97 2.54
N LEU A 36 4.22 -2.84 1.83
CA LEU A 36 5.33 -2.53 0.92
C LEU A 36 5.55 -1.03 0.87
N ILE A 37 6.82 -0.61 0.92
CA ILE A 37 7.25 0.77 0.72
C ILE A 37 8.38 0.73 -0.31
N CYS A 38 8.22 1.44 -1.43
CA CYS A 38 9.21 1.50 -2.50
C CYS A 38 9.37 2.96 -2.97
N PRO A 39 10.59 3.52 -2.98
CA PRO A 39 11.81 2.94 -2.43
C PRO A 39 11.74 2.79 -0.90
N GLU A 40 12.54 1.89 -0.30
CA GLU A 40 12.48 1.54 1.14
C GLU A 40 12.60 2.76 2.06
N ASN A 41 13.34 3.78 1.63
CA ASN A 41 13.59 5.02 2.37
C ASN A 41 12.55 6.13 2.11
N ALA A 42 11.46 5.87 1.40
CA ALA A 42 10.47 6.88 1.04
C ALA A 42 9.80 7.56 2.26
N LEU A 43 9.83 6.91 3.42
CA LEU A 43 9.20 7.38 4.66
C LEU A 43 10.20 7.75 5.78
N ASP A 44 11.51 7.65 5.55
CA ASP A 44 12.51 7.66 6.63
C ASP A 44 12.73 9.04 7.29
N ASP A 45 12.30 10.15 6.66
CA ASP A 45 12.73 11.49 7.11
C ASP A 45 11.64 12.59 7.07
N ASP A 46 10.39 12.25 6.74
CA ASP A 46 9.34 13.27 6.54
C ASP A 46 8.08 13.00 7.38
N SER A 47 8.05 13.60 8.58
CA SER A 47 6.89 13.60 9.47
C SER A 47 5.62 14.14 8.80
N GLY A 48 5.75 15.03 7.81
CA GLY A 48 4.63 15.59 7.04
C GLY A 48 4.05 14.59 6.04
N LYS A 49 4.89 13.88 5.29
CA LYS A 49 4.46 12.77 4.42
C LYS A 49 3.80 11.66 5.24
N MET A 50 4.40 11.25 6.36
CA MET A 50 3.80 10.26 7.25
C MET A 50 2.44 10.73 7.80
N HIS A 51 2.27 12.01 8.11
CA HIS A 51 0.99 12.57 8.50
C HIS A 51 -0.03 12.43 7.36
N LEU A 52 0.31 12.84 6.14
CA LEU A 52 -0.56 12.72 4.98
C LEU A 52 -1.01 11.27 4.73
N ILE A 53 -0.08 10.31 4.80
CA ILE A 53 -0.36 8.87 4.65
C ILE A 53 -1.16 8.30 5.83
N ARG A 54 -1.04 8.85 7.03
CA ARG A 54 -1.86 8.41 8.18
C ARG A 54 -3.28 8.95 8.12
N TYR A 55 -3.49 10.17 7.65
CA TYR A 55 -4.79 10.86 7.71
C TYR A 55 -5.59 10.80 6.39
N HIS A 56 -4.94 10.63 5.25
CA HIS A 56 -5.63 10.66 3.96
C HIS A 56 -6.30 9.33 3.58
N PRO A 57 -5.67 8.16 3.72
CA PRO A 57 -6.37 6.90 3.49
C PRO A 57 -7.40 6.59 4.60
N ILE A 58 -7.41 7.36 5.71
CA ILE A 58 -8.52 7.40 6.67
C ILE A 58 -9.83 7.89 6.02
N TRP A 59 -9.80 8.62 4.91
CA TRP A 59 -11.01 9.06 4.20
C TRP A 59 -11.79 7.89 3.59
N PHE A 60 -11.17 6.71 3.48
CA PHE A 60 -11.82 5.50 3.03
C PHE A 60 -12.59 4.74 4.14
N LEU A 61 -12.62 5.25 5.37
CA LEU A 61 -13.05 4.55 6.59
C LEU A 61 -14.52 4.70 7.00
N GLU A 62 -15.38 5.28 6.16
CA GLU A 62 -16.82 5.09 6.35
C GLU A 62 -17.20 3.63 6.06
N LEU A 63 -16.92 2.76 7.02
CA LEU A 63 -17.16 1.31 7.04
C LEU A 63 -18.63 0.91 6.82
N LYS A 64 -19.55 1.88 6.85
CA LYS A 64 -20.99 1.66 6.67
C LYS A 64 -21.47 1.91 5.26
N ASP A 65 -20.78 2.76 4.51
CA ASP A 65 -21.13 2.99 3.14
C ASP A 65 -20.13 2.22 2.26
N LYS A 66 -20.67 1.36 1.41
CA LYS A 66 -20.00 0.98 0.17
C LYS A 66 -19.92 2.22 -0.72
N THR A 67 -19.30 3.30 -0.23
CA THR A 67 -19.13 4.54 -0.99
C THR A 67 -18.42 4.17 -2.28
N THR A 68 -18.99 4.60 -3.40
CA THR A 68 -18.48 4.38 -4.76
C THR A 68 -17.04 4.89 -4.96
N ILE A 69 -16.54 5.71 -4.03
CA ILE A 69 -15.21 6.31 -4.07
C ILE A 69 -14.17 5.27 -3.63
N ASN A 70 -13.46 4.72 -4.62
CA ASN A 70 -12.34 3.82 -4.43
C ASN A 70 -10.98 4.48 -4.74
N ARG A 71 -10.98 5.74 -5.19
CA ARG A 71 -9.78 6.49 -5.54
C ARG A 71 -9.87 7.93 -5.05
N ILE A 72 -8.75 8.47 -4.56
CA ILE A 72 -8.59 9.87 -4.16
C ILE A 72 -7.23 10.33 -4.68
N ASP A 73 -7.21 11.53 -5.26
CA ASP A 73 -6.00 12.17 -5.74
C ASP A 73 -5.76 13.45 -4.92
N LEU A 74 -4.52 13.69 -4.48
CA LEU A 74 -4.17 14.84 -3.64
C LEU A 74 -2.82 15.43 -4.03
N GLU A 75 -2.75 16.74 -4.19
CA GLU A 75 -1.50 17.48 -4.35
C GLU A 75 -0.95 17.92 -2.99
N TYR A 76 0.33 17.67 -2.73
CA TYR A 76 1.04 18.16 -1.56
C TYR A 76 2.55 18.25 -1.81
N CYS A 77 3.17 19.38 -1.44
CA CYS A 77 4.62 19.60 -1.55
C CYS A 77 5.21 19.19 -2.90
N ASN A 78 4.65 19.70 -4.01
CA ASN A 78 5.08 19.40 -5.38
C ASN A 78 5.00 17.92 -5.79
N ASN A 79 4.16 17.15 -5.09
CA ASN A 79 3.88 15.77 -5.41
C ASN A 79 2.37 15.53 -5.48
N MET A 80 1.98 14.63 -6.36
CA MET A 80 0.63 14.11 -6.52
C MET A 80 0.55 12.71 -5.94
N TYR A 81 -0.38 12.53 -5.00
CA TYR A 81 -0.66 11.29 -4.30
C TYR A 81 -1.95 10.70 -4.86
N PHE A 82 -1.82 9.59 -5.57
CA PHE A 82 -2.93 8.81 -6.11
C PHE A 82 -3.18 7.62 -5.19
N ALA A 83 -4.21 7.68 -4.37
CA ALA A 83 -4.59 6.61 -3.47
C ALA A 83 -5.76 5.82 -4.05
N LYS A 84 -5.65 4.49 -4.09
CA LYS A 84 -6.71 3.59 -4.52
C LYS A 84 -6.89 2.45 -3.53
N LYS A 85 -8.13 2.20 -3.10
CA LYS A 85 -8.49 1.06 -2.28
C LYS A 85 -9.06 -0.09 -3.10
N PHE A 86 -8.78 -1.30 -2.64
CA PHE A 86 -9.40 -2.53 -3.13
C PHE A 86 -9.57 -3.52 -1.98
N ILE A 87 -10.39 -4.53 -2.22
CA ILE A 87 -10.78 -5.53 -1.23
C ILE A 87 -10.07 -6.82 -1.60
N VAL A 88 -9.52 -7.51 -0.60
CA VAL A 88 -8.88 -8.82 -0.77
C VAL A 88 -9.49 -9.79 0.23
N GLU A 89 -9.78 -11.01 -0.22
CA GLU A 89 -10.31 -12.05 0.67
C GLU A 89 -9.33 -12.33 1.82
N SER A 90 -9.85 -12.29 3.04
CA SER A 90 -9.12 -12.69 4.24
C SER A 90 -9.57 -14.06 4.71
N LYS A 91 -8.63 -14.89 5.16
CA LYS A 91 -8.97 -16.08 5.97
C LYS A 91 -9.17 -15.74 7.45
N ARG A 92 -8.89 -14.49 7.85
CA ARG A 92 -9.07 -13.99 9.21
C ARG A 92 -10.54 -14.03 9.62
N VAL A 93 -10.77 -14.41 10.87
CA VAL A 93 -12.03 -14.16 11.56
C VAL A 93 -11.84 -12.96 12.48
N LYS A 94 -12.48 -11.82 12.18
CA LYS A 94 -12.34 -10.60 12.97
C LYS A 94 -13.01 -10.75 14.34
N ARG A 95 -12.33 -10.34 15.41
CA ARG A 95 -12.89 -10.29 16.78
C ARG A 95 -13.66 -8.98 16.99
N ARG A 96 -14.90 -8.90 16.51
CA ARG A 96 -15.85 -7.88 16.98
C ARG A 96 -17.09 -8.54 17.55
N ALA A 97 -17.49 -8.10 18.75
CA ALA A 97 -18.81 -8.32 19.36
C ALA A 97 -19.45 -9.71 19.13
N GLY A 98 -18.68 -10.80 19.28
CA GLY A 98 -19.22 -12.17 19.32
C GLY A 98 -19.65 -12.77 17.97
N SER A 99 -19.29 -12.19 16.82
CA SER A 99 -19.55 -12.79 15.51
C SER A 99 -18.28 -13.32 14.83
N PHE A 100 -18.32 -14.58 14.39
CA PHE A 100 -17.27 -15.21 13.58
C PHE A 100 -17.67 -15.08 12.09
N GLN A 101 -17.27 -13.99 11.44
CA GLN A 101 -17.42 -13.85 9.99
C GLN A 101 -16.04 -13.76 9.34
N LYS A 102 -15.88 -14.47 8.21
CA LYS A 102 -14.85 -14.14 7.22
C LYS A 102 -15.15 -12.74 6.75
N MET A 103 -14.20 -11.83 6.92
CA MET A 103 -14.31 -10.46 6.45
C MET A 103 -13.12 -10.18 5.55
N ASP A 104 -13.40 -9.58 4.41
CA ASP A 104 -12.36 -9.15 3.50
C ASP A 104 -11.51 -8.04 4.14
N GLU A 105 -10.23 -7.98 3.77
CA GLU A 105 -9.35 -6.89 4.16
C GLU A 105 -9.42 -5.76 3.13
N ILE A 106 -9.32 -4.53 3.63
CA ILE A 106 -9.16 -3.34 2.79
C ILE A 106 -7.67 -3.10 2.62
N VAL A 107 -7.24 -3.07 1.36
CA VAL A 107 -5.88 -2.75 0.95
C VAL A 107 -5.88 -1.40 0.27
N VAL A 108 -4.88 -0.58 0.58
CA VAL A 108 -4.71 0.77 0.02
C VAL A 108 -3.36 0.83 -0.67
N LEU A 109 -3.39 1.17 -1.97
CA LEU A 109 -2.22 1.48 -2.77
C LEU A 109 -2.14 3.00 -2.93
N ILE A 110 -0.98 3.57 -2.63
CA ILE A 110 -0.67 4.98 -2.85
C ILE A 110 0.50 5.05 -3.83
N LEU A 111 0.29 5.75 -4.93
CA LEU A 111 1.31 6.12 -5.89
C LEU A 111 1.62 7.61 -5.71
N VAL A 112 2.88 7.95 -5.51
CA VAL A 112 3.36 9.32 -5.42
C VAL A 112 4.16 9.63 -6.68
N LEU A 113 3.80 10.72 -7.35
CA LEU A 113 4.51 11.23 -8.52
C LEU A 113 4.84 12.71 -8.32
N PRO A 114 5.93 13.24 -8.90
CA PRO A 114 6.09 14.67 -9.10
C PRO A 114 4.86 15.25 -9.82
N THR A 115 4.46 16.48 -9.48
CA THR A 115 3.33 17.18 -10.12
C THR A 115 3.46 17.26 -11.65
N ASP A 116 4.68 17.37 -12.17
CA ASP A 116 4.96 17.39 -13.62
C ASP A 116 4.58 16.08 -14.34
N LEU A 117 4.33 14.99 -13.60
CA LEU A 117 3.97 13.67 -14.11
C LEU A 117 2.54 13.24 -13.74
N ASP A 118 1.72 14.16 -13.21
CA ASP A 118 0.37 13.86 -12.71
C ASP A 118 -0.57 13.25 -13.76
N VAL A 119 -0.40 13.65 -15.02
CA VAL A 119 -1.15 13.18 -16.19
C VAL A 119 -1.12 11.66 -16.34
N PHE A 120 -0.05 11.01 -15.86
CA PHE A 120 0.12 9.56 -15.92
C PHE A 120 -0.44 8.84 -14.68
N GLY A 121 -0.58 9.54 -13.56
CA GLY A 121 -0.84 8.92 -12.26
C GLY A 121 -2.13 8.11 -12.21
N GLY A 122 -3.17 8.58 -12.89
CA GLY A 122 -4.46 7.91 -12.91
C GLY A 122 -4.50 6.58 -13.66
N GLU A 123 -3.80 6.50 -14.80
CA GLU A 123 -3.69 5.23 -15.53
C GLU A 123 -2.71 4.28 -14.81
N LEU A 124 -1.61 4.83 -14.29
CA LEU A 124 -0.59 4.06 -13.61
C LEU A 124 -1.11 3.41 -12.32
N ILE A 125 -1.83 4.14 -11.46
CA ILE A 125 -2.43 3.55 -10.24
C ILE A 125 -3.42 2.45 -10.59
N ASN A 126 -4.18 2.59 -11.67
CA ASN A 126 -5.12 1.58 -12.14
C ASN A 126 -4.39 0.33 -12.64
N LEU A 127 -3.34 0.50 -13.45
CA LEU A 127 -2.52 -0.59 -13.96
C LEU A 127 -1.83 -1.36 -12.83
N LEU A 128 -1.22 -0.65 -11.88
CA LEU A 128 -0.58 -1.25 -10.72
C LEU A 128 -1.58 -2.02 -9.86
N THR A 129 -2.72 -1.41 -9.54
CA THR A 129 -3.78 -2.08 -8.77
C THR A 129 -4.23 -3.36 -9.47
N LYS A 130 -4.47 -3.30 -10.79
CA LYS A 130 -4.88 -4.47 -11.56
C LYS A 130 -3.82 -5.57 -11.54
N LYS A 131 -2.55 -5.23 -11.77
CA LYS A 131 -1.43 -6.20 -11.69
C LYS A 131 -1.33 -6.85 -10.31
N ILE A 132 -1.47 -6.07 -9.24
CA ILE A 132 -1.44 -6.60 -7.87
C ILE A 132 -2.56 -7.60 -7.64
N ILE A 133 -3.79 -7.28 -8.08
CA ILE A 133 -4.93 -8.18 -7.94
C ILE A 133 -4.71 -9.44 -8.80
N ASP A 134 -4.47 -9.28 -10.10
CA ASP A 134 -4.37 -10.39 -11.06
C ASP A 134 -3.24 -11.38 -10.70
N GLU A 135 -2.11 -10.89 -10.17
CA GLU A 135 -0.93 -11.72 -9.89
C GLU A 135 -0.82 -12.15 -8.42
N PHE A 136 -1.34 -11.36 -7.46
CA PHE A 136 -1.03 -11.53 -6.03
C PHE A 136 -2.26 -11.57 -5.10
N GLU A 137 -3.50 -11.42 -5.57
CA GLU A 137 -4.69 -11.43 -4.70
C GLU A 137 -4.72 -12.64 -3.76
N ASN A 138 -4.46 -13.83 -4.31
CA ASN A 138 -4.46 -15.09 -3.57
C ASN A 138 -3.28 -15.28 -2.62
N THR A 139 -2.26 -14.42 -2.66
CA THR A 139 -1.07 -14.53 -1.80
C THR A 139 -0.92 -13.34 -0.86
N LEU A 140 -1.57 -12.22 -1.14
CA LEU A 140 -1.50 -11.01 -0.33
C LEU A 140 -2.00 -11.24 1.10
N TYR A 141 -3.00 -12.12 1.28
CA TYR A 141 -3.49 -12.48 2.61
C TYR A 141 -2.38 -13.09 3.49
N HIS A 142 -1.44 -13.86 2.93
CA HIS A 142 -0.32 -14.43 3.67
C HIS A 142 0.63 -13.35 4.21
N VAL A 143 0.84 -12.29 3.43
CA VAL A 143 1.66 -11.15 3.85
C VAL A 143 0.98 -10.42 5.01
N ILE A 144 -0.32 -10.18 4.89
CA ILE A 144 -1.13 -9.54 5.94
C ILE A 144 -1.12 -10.38 7.22
N GLU A 145 -1.34 -11.70 7.12
CA GLU A 145 -1.28 -12.62 8.26
C GLU A 145 0.09 -12.60 8.96
N SER A 146 1.17 -12.53 8.19
CA SER A 146 2.53 -12.43 8.72
C SER A 146 2.74 -11.15 9.53
N GLU A 147 2.29 -10.00 9.01
CA GLU A 147 2.39 -8.72 9.73
C GLU A 147 1.55 -8.71 11.02
N ILE A 148 0.35 -9.31 10.99
CA ILE A 148 -0.46 -9.50 12.20
C ILE A 148 0.26 -10.37 13.23
N ALA A 149 0.83 -11.50 12.81
CA ALA A 149 1.51 -12.42 13.71
C ALA A 149 2.72 -11.76 14.40
N LYS A 150 3.48 -10.92 13.69
CA LYS A 150 4.57 -10.12 14.29
C LYS A 150 4.08 -9.22 15.41
N LEU A 151 2.90 -8.62 15.26
CA LEU A 151 2.31 -7.75 16.29
C LEU A 151 1.82 -8.54 17.52
N GLU A 152 1.33 -9.77 17.34
CA GLU A 152 0.85 -10.59 18.46
C GLU A 152 1.98 -11.19 19.31
N ILE A 153 3.15 -11.47 18.72
CA ILE A 153 4.32 -12.02 19.42
C ILE A 153 4.92 -10.99 20.41
N ILE A 154 4.73 -9.69 20.16
CA ILE A 154 5.15 -8.61 21.06
C ILE A 154 4.06 -8.42 22.13
N LYS A 155 4.01 -9.33 23.10
CA LYS A 155 3.22 -9.18 24.34
C LYS A 155 4.01 -9.63 25.56
#